data_AF-A0A917W4K7-F1
#
_entry.id   AF-A0A917W4K7-F1
#
_cell.length_a   1.000
_cell.length_b   1.000
_cell.length_c   1.000
_cell.angle_alpha   90.00
_cell.angle_beta   90.00
_cell.angle_gamma   90.00
#
_symmetry.space_group_name_H-M   'P 1'
#
loop_
_entity.id
_entity.type
_entity.pdbx_description
1 polymer ?
#
loop_
_entity_poly.entity_id
_entity_poly.type
_entity_poly.pdbx_seq_one_letter_code
_entity_poly.pdbx_strand_id
1 'polypeptide(L)'
;MIVEYDGDQHATDAQQRKHDLLRREELDRRDLRMLIFISGDLYKTPSATLERIYRGLVDRGAKGLRPTFREEWRRYFPEQN
;
A
#
# COMPACT_ATOMS: atom_id res chain seq x y z
N MET A 1 0.87 5.85 -9.26
CA MET A 1 0.74 5.47 -7.84
C MET A 1 1.65 4.27 -7.61
N ILE A 2 2.24 4.18 -6.43
CA ILE A 2 3.05 3.04 -6.01
C ILE A 2 2.43 2.47 -4.73
N VAL A 3 2.39 1.13 -4.65
CA VAL A 3 1.97 0.37 -3.47
C VAL A 3 3.18 -0.44 -3.02
N GLU A 4 3.59 -0.26 -1.78
CA GLU A 4 4.74 -0.93 -1.18
C GLU A 4 4.29 -1.69 0.07
N TYR A 5 4.73 -2.93 0.20
CA TYR A 5 4.56 -3.72 1.41
C TYR A 5 5.89 -3.73 2.17
N ASP A 6 5.86 -3.24 3.41
CA ASP A 6 7.01 -3.19 4.30
C ASP A 6 6.82 -4.25 5.41
N GLY A 7 7.61 -5.32 5.32
CA GLY A 7 7.62 -6.37 6.34
C GLY A 7 8.41 -5.94 7.57
N ASP A 8 8.04 -6.46 8.75
CA ASP A 8 8.64 -6.12 10.06
C ASP A 8 10.17 -6.34 10.18
N GLN A 9 10.83 -6.86 9.14
CA GLN A 9 12.26 -7.15 9.11
C GLN A 9 13.15 -5.92 8.83
N HIS A 10 12.59 -4.74 8.51
CA HIS A 10 13.36 -3.57 8.04
C HIS A 10 13.64 -2.47 9.08
N ALA A 11 13.40 -2.71 10.38
CA ALA A 11 13.28 -1.62 11.35
C ALA A 11 14.59 -0.85 11.72
N THR A 12 15.80 -1.28 11.33
CA THR A 12 17.04 -0.73 11.92
C THR A 12 18.25 -0.59 10.98
N ASP A 13 18.10 0.00 9.79
CA ASP A 13 19.25 0.43 8.96
C ASP A 13 19.18 1.93 8.60
N ALA A 14 20.22 2.69 8.97
CA ALA A 14 20.33 4.12 8.69
C ALA A 14 20.55 4.43 7.20
N GLN A 15 21.21 3.54 6.45
CA GLN A 15 21.39 3.70 5.00
C GLN A 15 20.06 3.50 4.27
N GLN A 16 19.27 2.51 4.71
CA GLN A 16 17.93 2.28 4.18
C GLN A 16 17.03 3.50 4.39
N ARG A 17 17.05 4.11 5.58
CA ARG A 17 16.29 5.36 5.85
C ARG A 17 16.64 6.50 4.91
N LYS A 18 17.92 6.72 4.62
CA LYS A 18 18.35 7.78 3.69
C LYS A 18 17.85 7.49 2.27
N HIS A 19 17.94 6.24 1.84
CA HIS A 19 17.47 5.83 0.52
C HIS A 19 15.94 5.98 0.38
N ASP A 20 15.18 5.63 1.41
CA ASP A 20 13.72 5.76 1.41
C ASP A 20 13.26 7.23 1.38
N LEU A 21 14.00 8.12 2.05
CA LEU A 21 13.74 9.57 1.98
C LEU A 21 13.95 10.10 0.55
N LEU A 22 15.10 9.81 -0.06
CA LEU A 22 15.40 10.25 -1.43
C LEU A 22 14.42 9.66 -2.44
N ARG A 23 14.01 8.40 -2.24
CA ARG A 23 12.98 7.76 -3.06
C ARG A 23 11.65 8.52 -2.93
N ARG A 24 11.23 8.88 -1.72
CA ARG A 24 10.00 9.67 -1.50
C ARG A 24 10.06 11.03 -2.17
N GLU A 25 11.15 11.77 -2.02
CA GLU A 25 11.33 13.08 -2.66
C GLU A 25 11.22 12.99 -4.20
N GLU A 26 11.82 11.96 -4.79
CA GLU A 26 11.76 11.73 -6.25
C GLU A 26 10.36 11.34 -6.72
N LEU A 27 9.62 10.56 -5.93
CA LEU A 27 8.24 10.20 -6.23
C LEU A 27 7.32 11.41 -6.12
N ASP A 28 7.48 12.23 -5.09
CA ASP A 28 6.72 13.46 -4.92
C ASP A 28 6.99 14.45 -6.06
N ARG A 29 8.25 14.59 -6.50
CA ARG A 29 8.62 15.41 -7.66
C ARG A 29 7.94 14.95 -8.96
N ARG A 30 7.67 13.66 -9.10
CA ARG A 30 6.97 13.06 -10.24
C ARG A 30 5.44 13.07 -10.07
N ASP A 31 4.94 13.70 -9.01
CA ASP A 31 3.55 13.62 -8.58
C ASP A 31 3.08 12.16 -8.50
N LEU A 32 3.87 11.27 -7.91
CA LEU A 32 3.54 9.85 -7.72
C LEU A 32 3.26 9.57 -6.25
N ARG A 33 1.98 9.43 -5.89
CA ARG A 33 1.58 9.02 -4.53
C ARG A 33 2.10 7.61 -4.20
N MET A 34 2.68 7.48 -3.00
CA MET A 34 3.14 6.21 -2.43
C MET A 34 2.25 5.79 -1.25
N LEU A 35 1.79 4.54 -1.26
CA LEU A 35 1.08 3.92 -0.14
C LEU A 35 1.92 2.77 0.41
N ILE A 36 2.34 2.88 1.67
CA ILE A 36 3.02 1.81 2.39
C ILE A 36 1.98 1.05 3.24
N PHE A 37 2.07 -0.27 3.19
CA PHE A 37 1.30 -1.21 3.98
C PHE A 37 2.23 -2.11 4.77
N ILE A 38 1.87 -2.42 6.01
CA ILE A 38 2.64 -3.33 6.88
C ILE A 38 1.93 -4.69 7.03
N SER A 39 2.58 -5.66 7.68
CA SER A 39 2.01 -6.99 7.95
C SER A 39 0.57 -6.92 8.48
N GLY A 40 0.29 -6.03 9.43
CA GLY A 40 -1.04 -5.86 10.01
C GLY A 40 -2.12 -5.42 9.01
N ASP A 41 -1.75 -4.63 8.01
CA ASP A 41 -2.67 -4.17 6.97
C ASP A 41 -3.12 -5.33 6.07
N LEU A 42 -2.25 -6.32 5.83
CA LEU A 42 -2.58 -7.48 5.01
C LEU A 42 -3.26 -8.60 5.81
N TYR A 43 -2.80 -8.89 7.03
CA TYR A 43 -3.27 -10.06 7.78
C TYR A 43 -4.43 -9.76 8.73
N LYS A 44 -4.58 -8.51 9.19
CA LYS A 44 -5.66 -8.13 10.13
C LYS A 44 -6.78 -7.37 9.43
N THR A 45 -6.43 -6.46 8.51
CA THR A 45 -7.41 -5.57 7.86
C THR A 45 -7.34 -5.55 6.32
N PRO A 46 -7.27 -6.72 5.65
CA PRO A 46 -7.14 -6.80 4.18
C PRO A 46 -8.24 -6.07 3.39
N SER A 47 -9.50 -6.05 3.84
CA SER A 47 -10.54 -5.27 3.13
C SER A 47 -10.26 -3.76 3.18
N ALA A 48 -9.85 -3.24 4.34
CA ALA A 48 -9.52 -1.83 4.51
C ALA A 48 -8.29 -1.43 3.68
N THR A 49 -7.32 -2.34 3.55
CA THR A 49 -6.17 -2.18 2.65
C THR A 49 -6.60 -2.02 1.19
N LEU A 50 -7.46 -2.92 0.71
CA LEU A 50 -7.98 -2.84 -0.66
C LEU A 50 -8.75 -1.55 -0.90
N GLU A 51 -9.58 -1.13 0.05
CA GLU A 51 -10.30 0.13 -0.02
C GLU A 51 -9.35 1.34 -0.09
N ARG A 52 -8.29 1.35 0.73
CA ARG A 52 -7.28 2.42 0.72
C ARG A 52 -6.52 2.49 -0.61
N ILE A 53 -6.21 1.35 -1.22
CA ILE A 53 -5.61 1.29 -2.58
C ILE A 53 -6.60 1.86 -3.61
N TYR A 54 -7.85 1.40 -3.58
CA TYR A 54 -8.89 1.86 -4.52
C TYR A 54 -9.08 3.37 -4.45
N ARG A 55 -9.24 3.94 -3.25
CA ARG A 55 -9.36 5.39 -3.06
C ARG A 55 -8.14 6.12 -3.61
N GLY A 56 -6.93 5.62 -3.34
CA GLY A 56 -5.70 6.20 -3.87
C GLY A 56 -5.63 6.21 -5.41
N LEU A 57 -6.16 5.18 -6.08
CA LEU A 57 -6.25 5.14 -7.54
C LEU A 57 -7.29 6.13 -8.07
N VAL A 58 -8.47 6.20 -7.44
CA VAL A 58 -9.57 7.12 -7.82
C VAL A 58 -9.13 8.57 -7.66
N ASP A 59 -8.50 8.93 -6.54
CA ASP A 59 -7.96 10.27 -6.28
C ASP A 59 -6.99 10.75 -7.38
N ARG A 60 -6.36 9.80 -8.08
CA ARG A 60 -5.41 10.04 -9.16
C ARG A 60 -6.03 9.96 -10.56
N GLY A 61 -7.35 9.91 -10.64
CA GLY A 61 -8.09 9.93 -11.90
C GLY A 61 -8.15 8.59 -12.63
N ALA A 62 -7.87 7.46 -11.97
CA ALA A 62 -8.10 6.16 -12.57
C ALA A 62 -9.60 5.97 -12.91
N LYS A 63 -9.90 5.54 -14.13
CA LYS A 63 -11.27 5.36 -14.64
C LYS A 63 -11.58 3.87 -14.82
N GLY A 64 -12.86 3.51 -14.71
CA GLY A 64 -13.33 2.14 -14.96
C GLY A 64 -13.06 1.13 -13.84
N LEU A 65 -12.58 1.59 -12.68
CA LEU A 65 -12.42 0.75 -11.49
C LEU A 65 -13.78 0.46 -10.85
N ARG A 66 -14.04 -0.80 -10.52
CA ARG A 66 -15.21 -1.20 -9.73
C ARG A 66 -14.88 -1.05 -8.23
N PRO A 67 -15.83 -0.61 -7.40
CA PRO A 67 -15.64 -0.55 -5.95
C PRO A 67 -15.72 -1.93 -5.27
N THR A 68 -15.90 -3.00 -6.06
CA THR A 68 -15.99 -4.38 -5.57
C THR A 68 -14.73 -5.16 -5.91
N PHE A 69 -14.17 -5.80 -4.89
CA PHE A 69 -13.00 -6.67 -5.01
C PHE A 69 -13.45 -8.12 -5.15
N ARG A 70 -12.74 -8.92 -5.95
CA ARG A 70 -12.93 -10.36 -5.97
C ARG A 70 -12.56 -10.92 -4.60
N GLU A 71 -13.37 -11.81 -4.05
CA GLU A 71 -13.17 -12.32 -2.68
C GLU A 71 -12.09 -13.41 -2.56
N GLU A 72 -11.45 -13.79 -3.66
CA GLU A 72 -10.40 -14.83 -3.70
C GLU A 72 -9.25 -14.57 -2.71
N TRP A 73 -8.95 -13.30 -2.41
CA TRP A 73 -7.92 -12.92 -1.44
C TRP A 73 -8.25 -13.42 -0.02
N ARG A 74 -9.52 -13.60 0.34
CA ARG A 74 -9.94 -14.07 1.69
C ARG A 74 -9.39 -15.45 2.02
N ARG A 75 -9.11 -16.27 0.99
CA ARG A 75 -8.48 -17.58 1.16
C ARG A 75 -7.05 -17.48 1.71
N TYR A 76 -6.35 -16.40 1.37
CA TYR A 76 -4.95 -16.18 1.73
C TYR A 76 -4.80 -15.23 2.92
N PHE A 77 -5.76 -14.33 3.11
CA PHE A 77 -5.79 -13.32 4.16
C PHE A 77 -7.17 -13.31 4.85
N PRO A 78 -7.49 -14.30 5.69
CA PRO A 78 -8.74 -14.31 6.44
C PRO A 78 -8.73 -13.18 7.46
N GLU A 79 -9.76 -12.34 7.46
CA GLU A 79 -9.90 -11.26 8.45
C GLU A 79 -9.98 -11.87 9.86
N GLN A 80 -9.12 -11.38 10.75
CA GLN A 80 -9.12 -11.76 12.15
C GLN A 80 -9.86 -10.67 12.92
N ASN A 81 -11.10 -10.98 13.34
CA ASN A 81 -11.91 -10.14 14.23
C ASN A 81 -11.28 -10.04 15.63
#